data_AF-A0A1G2YJZ8-F1
#
_entry.id   AF-A0A1G2YJZ8-F1
#
_cell.length_a   1.000
_cell.length_b   1.000
_cell.length_c   1.000
_cell.angle_alpha   90.00
_cell.angle_beta   90.00
_cell.angle_gamma   90.00
#
_symmetry.space_group_name_H-M   'P 1'
#
loop_
_entity.id
_entity.type
_entity.pdbx_description
1 polymer ?
#
loop_
_entity_poly.entity_id
_entity_poly.type
_entity_poly.pdbx_seq_one_letter_code
_entity_poly.pdbx_strand_id
1 'polypeptide(L)'
;MRPLALLIFIAAAFFFILFSPWTASHINFWFSMSFAAAFLSALAIYLQKPILPGLFNFKPSHIIIGIASAALLYCIFYIGREITSLLPFAPRQVGAIYNTRTQAPLPIISVLLLFIIGPAEEIFWRGFVQQRLSARFCPILGLIFASLVYALVHIWSFNLMLILAALVAGTFWGLIFLKTRSLWPVIISHSLWDFLIFVLLPL
;
A
#
# COMPACT_ATOMS: atom_id res chain seq x y z
N MET A 1 10.60 15.96 -12.24
CA MET A 1 9.18 16.00 -11.82
C MET A 1 8.20 15.41 -12.82
N ARG A 2 8.35 15.64 -14.13
CA ARG A 2 7.45 15.08 -15.16
C ARG A 2 7.20 13.56 -15.02
N PRO A 3 8.21 12.69 -14.79
CA PRO A 3 7.95 11.27 -14.63
C PRO A 3 7.17 10.91 -13.35
N LEU A 4 7.35 11.67 -12.27
CA LEU A 4 6.59 11.44 -11.03
C LEU A 4 5.10 11.72 -11.25
N ALA A 5 4.78 12.89 -11.81
CA ALA A 5 3.40 13.26 -12.07
C ALA A 5 2.71 12.27 -13.04
N LEU A 6 3.43 11.83 -14.07
CA LEU A 6 2.93 10.82 -15.01
C LEU A 6 2.60 9.50 -14.31
N LEU A 7 3.51 8.96 -13.50
CA LEU A 7 3.25 7.69 -12.83
C LEU A 7 2.15 7.81 -11.75
N ILE A 8 2.03 8.95 -11.06
CA ILE A 8 0.89 9.20 -10.15
C ILE A 8 -0.43 9.23 -10.93
N PHE A 9 -0.45 9.84 -12.12
CA PHE A 9 -1.62 9.84 -12.98
C PHE A 9 -1.99 8.43 -13.46
N ILE A 10 -1.00 7.63 -13.88
CA ILE A 10 -1.21 6.22 -14.25
C ILE A 10 -1.73 5.42 -13.05
N ALA A 11 -1.18 5.65 -11.85
CA ALA A 11 -1.68 5.01 -10.63
C ALA A 11 -3.13 5.40 -10.34
N ALA A 12 -3.47 6.69 -10.44
CA ALA A 12 -4.86 7.15 -10.29
C ALA A 12 -5.81 6.51 -11.32
N ALA A 13 -5.36 6.29 -12.56
CA ALA A 13 -6.14 5.60 -13.59
C ALA A 13 -6.34 4.11 -13.28
N PHE A 14 -5.29 3.40 -12.82
CA PHE A 14 -5.45 2.02 -12.36
C PHE A 14 -6.39 1.92 -11.17
N PHE A 15 -6.25 2.81 -10.19
CA PHE A 15 -7.11 2.80 -9.00
C PHE A 15 -8.56 3.19 -9.34
N PHE A 16 -8.78 4.03 -10.35
CA PHE A 16 -10.12 4.23 -10.92
C PHE A 16 -10.67 2.90 -11.45
N ILE A 17 -9.92 2.17 -12.28
CA ILE A 17 -10.35 0.87 -12.80
C ILE A 17 -10.63 -0.13 -11.68
N LEU A 18 -9.78 -0.17 -10.65
CA LEU A 18 -9.87 -1.11 -9.53
C LEU A 18 -11.03 -0.85 -8.58
N PHE A 19 -11.28 0.41 -8.24
CA PHE A 19 -12.16 0.76 -7.13
C PHE A 19 -13.43 1.49 -7.55
N SER A 20 -13.52 2.02 -8.76
CA SER A 20 -14.69 2.79 -9.15
C SER A 20 -15.93 1.91 -9.31
N PRO A 21 -17.13 2.41 -8.93
CA PRO A 21 -18.38 1.67 -9.10
C PRO A 21 -18.69 1.27 -10.55
N TRP A 22 -18.07 1.95 -11.53
CA TRP A 22 -18.30 1.74 -12.95
C TRP A 22 -17.47 0.59 -13.55
N THR A 23 -16.37 0.22 -12.91
CA THR A 23 -15.41 -0.74 -13.47
C THR A 23 -15.13 -1.92 -12.56
N ALA A 24 -15.18 -1.74 -11.23
CA ALA A 24 -14.77 -2.74 -10.27
C ALA A 24 -15.55 -4.07 -10.36
N SER A 25 -16.82 -4.02 -10.78
CA SER A 25 -17.66 -5.23 -10.95
C SER A 25 -17.30 -6.08 -12.17
N HIS A 26 -16.51 -5.55 -13.11
CA HIS A 26 -16.19 -6.19 -14.38
C HIS A 26 -14.82 -6.85 -14.41
N ILE A 27 -14.06 -6.76 -13.32
CA ILE A 27 -12.68 -7.24 -13.22
C ILE A 27 -12.47 -8.05 -11.95
N ASN A 28 -11.43 -8.87 -11.95
CA ASN A 28 -10.95 -9.50 -10.72
C ASN A 28 -9.97 -8.56 -10.01
N PHE A 29 -10.31 -8.15 -8.78
CA PHE A 29 -9.52 -7.24 -7.97
C PHE A 29 -8.07 -7.74 -7.79
N TRP A 30 -7.89 -9.00 -7.39
CA TRP A 30 -6.57 -9.51 -7.02
C TRP A 30 -5.61 -9.57 -8.21
N PHE A 31 -6.06 -10.06 -9.36
CA PHE A 31 -5.22 -10.10 -10.57
C PHE A 31 -4.97 -8.71 -11.14
N SER A 32 -5.98 -7.85 -11.12
CA SER A 32 -5.86 -6.48 -11.64
C SER A 32 -4.95 -5.63 -10.75
N MET A 33 -5.03 -5.79 -9.43
CA MET A 33 -4.18 -5.09 -8.46
C MET A 33 -2.73 -5.57 -8.57
N SER A 34 -2.52 -6.87 -8.70
CA SER A 34 -1.19 -7.45 -8.95
C SER A 34 -0.56 -6.90 -10.22
N PHE A 35 -1.33 -6.82 -11.31
CA PHE A 35 -0.86 -6.24 -12.57
C PHE A 35 -0.52 -4.75 -12.43
N ALA A 36 -1.42 -3.95 -11.85
CA ALA A 36 -1.22 -2.52 -11.68
C ALA A 36 0.03 -2.23 -10.81
N ALA A 37 0.16 -2.90 -9.67
CA ALA A 37 1.29 -2.74 -8.76
C ALA A 37 2.61 -3.14 -9.44
N ALA A 38 2.64 -4.31 -10.10
CA ALA A 38 3.84 -4.79 -10.81
C ALA A 38 4.23 -3.86 -11.96
N PHE A 39 3.27 -3.35 -12.73
CA PHE A 39 3.52 -2.43 -13.83
C PHE A 39 4.10 -1.10 -13.33
N LEU A 40 3.49 -0.49 -12.30
CA LEU A 40 3.97 0.75 -11.70
C LEU A 40 5.36 0.57 -11.08
N SER A 41 5.59 -0.55 -10.39
CA SER A 41 6.89 -0.93 -9.83
C SER A 41 7.96 -1.09 -10.90
N ALA A 42 7.66 -1.78 -12.01
CA ALA A 42 8.59 -1.96 -13.12
C ALA A 42 9.00 -0.61 -13.75
N LEU A 43 8.04 0.29 -13.98
CA LEU A 43 8.33 1.64 -14.46
C LEU A 43 9.15 2.45 -13.44
N ALA A 44 8.81 2.36 -12.16
CA ALA A 44 9.57 3.01 -11.09
C ALA A 44 11.02 2.53 -11.06
N ILE A 45 11.24 1.21 -11.07
CA ILE A 45 12.56 0.57 -11.16
C ILE A 45 13.32 1.09 -12.37
N TYR A 46 12.71 1.09 -13.56
CA TYR A 46 13.34 1.57 -14.78
C TYR A 46 13.78 3.05 -14.66
N LEU A 47 12.94 3.90 -14.07
CA LEU A 47 13.21 5.32 -13.91
C LEU A 47 14.16 5.68 -12.76
N GLN A 48 14.51 4.72 -11.89
CA GLN A 48 15.33 4.96 -10.70
C GLN A 48 16.50 3.98 -10.53
N LYS A 49 16.86 3.26 -11.61
CA LYS A 49 17.96 2.27 -11.62
C LYS A 49 19.22 2.68 -10.84
N PRO A 50 19.76 3.91 -10.97
CA PRO A 50 21.00 4.28 -10.28
C PRO A 50 20.91 4.28 -8.75
N ILE A 51 19.72 4.52 -8.18
CA ILE A 51 19.54 4.61 -6.72
C ILE A 51 19.02 3.31 -6.10
N LEU A 52 18.53 2.35 -6.90
CA LEU A 52 17.94 1.10 -6.42
C LEU A 52 18.85 0.30 -5.48
N PRO A 53 20.17 0.12 -5.75
CA PRO A 53 21.02 -0.67 -4.85
C PRO A 53 21.04 -0.14 -3.41
N GLY A 54 20.99 1.19 -3.24
CA GLY A 54 20.94 1.82 -1.92
C GLY A 54 19.61 1.55 -1.19
N LEU A 55 18.50 1.46 -1.91
CA LEU A 55 17.17 1.18 -1.35
C LEU A 55 17.00 -0.29 -0.92
N PHE A 56 17.78 -1.20 -1.51
CA PHE A 56 17.74 -2.64 -1.22
C PHE A 56 18.90 -3.11 -0.34
N ASN A 57 19.54 -2.21 0.41
CA ASN A 57 20.56 -2.59 1.38
C ASN A 57 19.93 -3.42 2.52
N PHE A 58 20.23 -4.72 2.56
CA PHE A 58 19.67 -5.65 3.53
C PHE A 58 20.44 -5.65 4.84
N LYS A 59 19.73 -5.73 5.96
CA LYS A 59 20.27 -5.95 7.30
C LYS A 59 19.38 -6.96 8.03
N PRO A 60 19.92 -7.88 8.83
CA PRO A 60 19.09 -8.83 9.59
C PRO A 60 18.03 -8.16 10.49
N SER A 61 18.33 -6.98 11.03
CA SER A 61 17.37 -6.20 11.82
C SER A 61 16.12 -5.78 11.03
N HIS A 62 16.19 -5.70 9.70
CA HIS A 62 15.04 -5.36 8.86
C HIS A 62 13.92 -6.42 8.94
N ILE A 63 14.27 -7.69 9.15
CA ILE A 63 13.27 -8.75 9.36
C ILE A 63 12.48 -8.50 10.64
N ILE A 64 13.18 -8.25 11.74
CA ILE A 64 12.57 -8.00 13.05
C ILE A 64 11.73 -6.73 13.00
N ILE A 65 12.26 -5.64 12.42
CA ILE A 65 11.52 -4.39 12.25
C ILE A 65 10.26 -4.62 11.42
N GLY A 66 10.35 -5.36 10.32
CA GLY A 66 9.20 -5.65 9.45
C GLY A 66 8.11 -6.45 10.15
N ILE A 67 8.46 -7.56 10.81
CA ILE A 67 7.51 -8.42 11.54
C ILE A 67 6.86 -7.65 12.69
N ALA A 68 7.66 -6.97 13.52
CA ALA A 68 7.15 -6.18 14.63
C ALA A 68 6.24 -5.04 14.15
N SER A 69 6.57 -4.41 13.02
CA SER A 69 5.77 -3.35 12.41
C SER A 69 4.45 -3.88 11.86
N ALA A 70 4.42 -5.08 11.26
CA ALA A 70 3.18 -5.72 10.83
C ALA A 70 2.24 -5.99 12.01
N ALA A 71 2.77 -6.56 13.10
CA ALA A 71 1.99 -6.82 14.32
C ALA A 71 1.48 -5.52 14.96
N LEU A 72 2.33 -4.48 15.05
CA LEU A 72 1.93 -3.18 15.57
C LEU A 72 0.84 -2.53 14.71
N LEU A 73 0.98 -2.55 13.38
CA LEU A 73 -0.02 -2.00 12.48
C LEU A 73 -1.34 -2.77 12.55
N TYR A 74 -1.29 -4.09 12.74
CA TYR A 74 -2.48 -4.90 12.98
C TYR A 74 -3.22 -4.44 14.24
N CYS A 75 -2.52 -4.24 15.35
CA CYS A 75 -3.12 -3.70 16.58
C CYS A 75 -3.71 -2.30 16.40
N ILE A 76 -3.04 -1.42 15.64
CA ILE A 76 -3.56 -0.08 15.31
C ILE A 76 -4.90 -0.20 14.58
N PHE A 77 -5.00 -1.09 13.59
CA PHE A 77 -6.23 -1.30 12.83
C PHE A 77 -7.33 -1.98 13.63
N TYR A 78 -6.97 -2.91 14.52
CA TYR A 78 -7.91 -3.51 15.47
C TYR A 78 -8.56 -2.43 16.34
N ILE A 79 -7.76 -1.55 16.96
CA ILE A 79 -8.27 -0.41 17.75
C ILE A 79 -9.07 0.54 16.87
N GLY A 80 -8.59 0.81 15.66
CA GLY A 80 -9.28 1.64 14.67
C GLY A 80 -10.68 1.12 14.33
N ARG A 81 -10.84 -0.20 14.17
CA ARG A 81 -12.14 -0.86 13.98
C ARG A 81 -13.05 -0.62 15.17
N GLU A 82 -12.58 -0.83 16.39
CA GLU A 82 -13.40 -0.62 17.60
C GLU A 82 -13.90 0.83 17.67
N ILE A 83 -13.03 1.81 17.41
CA ILE A 83 -13.42 3.23 17.41
C ILE A 83 -14.40 3.55 16.28
N THR A 84 -14.11 3.09 15.06
CA THR A 84 -14.93 3.41 13.88
C THR A 84 -16.25 2.64 13.84
N SER A 85 -16.38 1.53 14.58
CA SER A 85 -17.65 0.79 14.72
C SER A 85 -18.80 1.64 15.26
N LEU A 86 -18.48 2.74 15.96
CA LEU A 86 -19.44 3.74 16.43
C LEU A 86 -20.07 4.55 15.29
N LEU A 87 -19.45 4.56 14.10
CA LEU A 87 -19.96 5.24 12.91
C LEU A 87 -20.91 4.30 12.14
N PRO A 88 -22.18 4.68 11.91
CA PRO A 88 -23.18 3.79 11.30
C PRO A 88 -22.83 3.22 9.92
N PHE A 89 -21.97 3.91 9.15
CA PHE A 89 -21.57 3.51 7.81
C PHE A 89 -20.29 2.65 7.76
N ALA A 90 -19.49 2.63 8.83
CA ALA A 90 -18.16 2.00 8.81
C ALA A 90 -18.21 0.49 8.60
N PRO A 91 -19.06 -0.31 9.30
CA PRO A 91 -19.10 -1.76 9.08
C PRO A 91 -19.42 -2.14 7.63
N ARG A 92 -20.30 -1.39 6.97
CA ARG A 92 -20.65 -1.59 5.56
C ARG A 92 -19.45 -1.32 4.64
N GLN A 93 -18.75 -0.22 4.88
CA GLN A 93 -17.57 0.15 4.08
C GLN A 93 -16.40 -0.82 4.27
N VAL A 94 -16.16 -1.29 5.51
CA VAL A 94 -15.15 -2.31 5.79
C VAL A 94 -15.53 -3.65 5.15
N GLY A 95 -16.79 -4.07 5.28
CA GLY A 95 -17.30 -5.29 4.65
C GLY A 95 -17.16 -5.28 3.12
N ALA A 96 -17.35 -4.11 2.47
CA ALA A 96 -17.16 -3.97 1.03
C ALA A 96 -15.71 -4.27 0.59
N ILE A 97 -14.71 -3.90 1.41
CA ILE A 97 -13.30 -4.23 1.15
C ILE A 97 -13.12 -5.75 1.29
N TYR A 98 -13.65 -6.35 2.36
CA TYR A 98 -13.54 -7.79 2.58
C TYR A 98 -14.24 -8.66 1.55
N ASN A 99 -15.30 -8.16 0.91
CA ASN A 99 -15.97 -8.86 -0.18
C ASN A 99 -15.03 -9.17 -1.37
N THR A 100 -13.93 -8.43 -1.55
CA THR A 100 -12.91 -8.76 -2.57
C THR A 100 -12.31 -10.14 -2.37
N ARG A 101 -12.31 -10.69 -1.15
CA ARG A 101 -11.82 -12.04 -0.84
C ARG A 101 -12.59 -13.15 -1.55
N THR A 102 -13.82 -12.90 -1.99
CA THR A 102 -14.62 -13.90 -2.72
C THR A 102 -14.20 -14.03 -4.18
N GLN A 103 -13.38 -13.11 -4.68
CA GLN A 103 -12.97 -13.07 -6.09
C GLN A 103 -11.81 -14.01 -6.41
N ALA A 104 -11.11 -14.58 -5.43
CA ALA A 104 -10.05 -15.57 -5.65
C ALA A 104 -9.88 -16.49 -4.44
N PRO A 105 -9.35 -17.72 -4.61
CA PRO A 105 -9.01 -18.59 -3.49
C PRO A 105 -8.00 -17.95 -2.53
N LEU A 106 -8.20 -18.11 -1.21
CA LEU A 106 -7.33 -17.53 -0.19
C LEU A 106 -5.84 -17.87 -0.34
N PRO A 107 -5.43 -19.10 -0.76
CA PRO A 107 -4.02 -19.38 -1.02
C PRO A 107 -3.43 -18.53 -2.15
N ILE A 108 -4.21 -18.26 -3.20
CA ILE A 108 -3.78 -17.38 -4.30
C ILE A 108 -3.64 -15.94 -3.78
N ILE A 109 -4.64 -15.44 -3.06
CA ILE A 109 -4.60 -14.11 -2.44
C ILE A 109 -3.36 -13.96 -1.55
N SER A 110 -3.05 -14.98 -0.75
CA SER A 110 -1.87 -15.00 0.13
C SER A 110 -0.56 -14.84 -0.64
N VAL A 111 -0.40 -15.58 -1.74
CA VAL A 111 0.80 -15.49 -2.59
C VAL A 111 0.90 -14.12 -3.24
N LEU A 112 -0.21 -13.59 -3.76
CA LEU A 112 -0.24 -12.28 -4.38
C LEU A 112 0.13 -11.18 -3.39
N LEU A 113 -0.44 -11.19 -2.19
CA LEU A 113 -0.14 -10.21 -1.12
C LEU A 113 1.33 -10.28 -0.69
N LEU A 114 1.82 -11.49 -0.38
CA LEU A 114 3.16 -11.66 0.19
C LEU A 114 4.27 -11.33 -0.82
N PHE A 115 4.12 -11.74 -2.08
CA PHE A 115 5.21 -11.77 -3.04
C PHE A 115 5.05 -10.83 -4.23
N ILE A 116 3.86 -10.29 -4.47
CA ILE A 116 3.62 -9.41 -5.63
C ILE A 116 3.14 -8.03 -5.19
N ILE A 117 1.95 -7.95 -4.60
CA ILE A 117 1.28 -6.69 -4.26
C ILE A 117 2.10 -5.91 -3.23
N GLY A 118 2.36 -6.47 -2.05
CA GLY A 118 3.13 -5.81 -0.99
C GLY A 118 4.50 -5.32 -1.48
N PRO A 119 5.35 -6.17 -2.09
CA PRO A 119 6.64 -5.74 -2.61
C PRO A 119 6.54 -4.67 -3.70
N ALA A 120 5.64 -4.84 -4.67
CA ALA A 120 5.52 -3.92 -5.80
C ALA A 120 4.98 -2.56 -5.37
N GLU A 121 4.01 -2.52 -4.46
CA GLU A 121 3.50 -1.29 -3.88
C GLU A 121 4.58 -0.52 -3.13
N GLU A 122 5.38 -1.18 -2.30
CA GLU A 122 6.46 -0.49 -1.56
C GLU A 122 7.54 0.06 -2.49
N ILE A 123 7.90 -0.67 -3.54
CA ILE A 123 8.85 -0.20 -4.55
C ILE A 123 8.33 1.07 -5.24
N PHE A 124 7.05 1.11 -5.56
CA PHE A 124 6.42 2.26 -6.19
C PHE A 124 6.24 3.43 -5.22
N TRP A 125 5.53 3.22 -4.11
CA TRP A 125 5.12 4.28 -3.21
C TRP A 125 6.27 4.81 -2.35
N ARG A 126 7.12 3.93 -1.79
CA ARG A 126 8.23 4.36 -0.92
C ARG A 126 9.47 4.58 -1.76
N GLY A 127 9.81 3.58 -2.57
CA GLY A 127 11.02 3.56 -3.38
C GLY A 127 11.06 4.69 -4.43
N PHE A 128 9.91 5.03 -5.02
CA PHE A 128 9.81 6.07 -6.06
C PHE A 128 9.08 7.33 -5.61
N VAL A 129 7.81 7.26 -5.21
CA VAL A 129 6.99 8.46 -4.92
C VAL A 129 7.54 9.23 -3.73
N GLN A 130 7.65 8.59 -2.56
CA GLN A 130 8.18 9.22 -1.35
C GLN A 130 9.64 9.64 -1.52
N GLN A 131 10.48 8.80 -2.12
CA GLN A 131 11.87 9.12 -2.40
C GLN A 131 12.02 10.39 -3.25
N ARG A 132 11.26 10.53 -4.34
CA ARG A 132 11.31 11.70 -5.23
C ARG A 132 10.76 12.96 -4.58
N LEU A 133 9.67 12.85 -3.82
CA LEU A 133 9.11 13.99 -3.08
C LEU A 133 10.05 14.44 -1.96
N SER A 134 10.69 13.50 -1.27
CA SER A 134 11.70 13.79 -0.24
C SER A 134 12.91 14.51 -0.81
N ALA A 135 13.38 14.10 -2.00
CA ALA A 135 14.49 14.74 -2.70
C ALA A 135 14.14 16.14 -3.23
N ARG A 136 12.86 16.40 -3.57
CA ARG A 136 12.42 17.71 -4.05
C ARG A 136 12.22 18.73 -2.94
N PHE A 137 11.62 18.31 -1.83
CA PHE A 137 11.21 19.21 -0.76
C PHE A 137 12.12 19.04 0.45
N CYS A 138 11.79 18.10 1.31
CA CYS A 138 12.63 17.60 2.40
C CYS A 138 12.05 16.25 2.85
N PRO A 139 12.76 15.46 3.67
CA PRO A 139 12.31 14.12 4.05
C PRO A 139 10.92 14.08 4.71
N ILE A 140 10.59 15.07 5.55
CA ILE A 140 9.28 15.13 6.24
C ILE A 140 8.16 15.51 5.27
N LEU A 141 8.35 16.54 4.43
CA LEU A 141 7.36 16.91 3.43
C LEU A 141 7.18 15.82 2.37
N GLY A 142 8.26 15.10 2.04
CA GLY A 142 8.22 13.95 1.16
C GLY A 142 7.34 12.83 1.70
N LEU A 143 7.47 12.52 2.99
CA LEU A 143 6.57 11.60 3.70
C LEU A 143 5.12 12.08 3.63
N ILE A 144 4.84 13.32 4.07
CA ILE A 144 3.48 13.87 4.14
C ILE A 144 2.80 13.81 2.76
N PHE A 145 3.46 14.34 1.72
CA PHE A 145 2.88 14.35 0.38
C PHE A 145 2.72 12.94 -0.21
N ALA A 146 3.66 12.02 0.03
CA ALA A 146 3.52 10.65 -0.44
C ALA A 146 2.36 9.93 0.22
N SER A 147 2.19 10.05 1.54
CA SER A 147 1.07 9.45 2.27
C SER A 147 -0.28 10.03 1.85
N LEU A 148 -0.35 11.35 1.61
CA LEU A 148 -1.57 11.99 1.08
C LEU A 148 -1.91 11.50 -0.32
N VAL A 149 -0.94 11.42 -1.23
CA VAL A 149 -1.18 10.92 -2.60
C VAL A 149 -1.57 9.44 -2.58
N TYR A 150 -0.90 8.62 -1.75
CA TYR A 150 -1.21 7.21 -1.56
C TYR A 150 -2.66 7.00 -1.07
N ALA A 151 -3.11 7.79 -0.10
CA ALA A 151 -4.50 7.76 0.34
C ALA A 151 -5.46 8.26 -0.76
N LEU A 152 -5.11 9.35 -1.44
CA LEU A 152 -5.99 10.04 -2.38
C LEU A 152 -6.29 9.21 -3.63
N VAL A 153 -5.37 8.35 -4.11
CA VAL A 153 -5.69 7.47 -5.25
C VAL A 153 -6.84 6.51 -4.96
N HIS A 154 -7.14 6.24 -3.69
CA HIS A 154 -8.30 5.43 -3.28
C HIS A 154 -9.63 6.20 -3.31
N ILE A 155 -9.64 7.50 -3.66
CA ILE A 155 -10.87 8.32 -3.69
C ILE A 155 -11.95 7.72 -4.59
N TRP A 156 -11.54 6.99 -5.64
CA TRP A 156 -12.44 6.31 -6.58
C TRP A 156 -13.28 5.22 -5.95
N SER A 157 -12.88 4.70 -4.79
CA SER A 157 -13.67 3.72 -4.02
C SER A 157 -14.95 4.29 -3.43
N PHE A 158 -15.03 5.62 -3.28
CA PHE A 158 -16.05 6.31 -2.48
C PHE A 158 -16.22 5.68 -1.08
N ASN A 159 -15.13 5.11 -0.56
CA ASN A 159 -15.09 4.39 0.69
C ASN A 159 -14.16 5.14 1.66
N LEU A 160 -14.76 5.89 2.58
CA LEU A 160 -14.02 6.70 3.54
C LEU A 160 -13.12 5.85 4.44
N MET A 161 -13.58 4.66 4.86
CA MET A 161 -12.77 3.74 5.67
C MET A 161 -11.51 3.29 4.92
N LEU A 162 -11.62 2.99 3.61
CA LEU A 162 -10.46 2.62 2.79
C LEU A 162 -9.47 3.78 2.64
N ILE A 163 -9.95 5.00 2.43
CA ILE A 163 -9.09 6.19 2.30
C ILE A 163 -8.35 6.48 3.61
N LEU A 164 -9.04 6.39 4.75
CA LEU A 164 -8.42 6.58 6.07
C LEU A 164 -7.44 5.45 6.41
N ALA A 165 -7.79 4.19 6.12
CA ALA A 165 -6.89 3.05 6.24
C ALA A 165 -5.60 3.27 5.43
N ALA A 166 -5.74 3.66 4.15
CA ALA A 166 -4.62 3.97 3.29
C ALA A 166 -3.79 5.14 3.83
N LEU A 167 -4.39 6.17 4.42
CA LEU A 167 -3.65 7.28 5.02
C LEU A 167 -2.82 6.84 6.24
N VAL A 168 -3.42 6.03 7.13
CA VAL A 168 -2.74 5.52 8.34
C VAL A 168 -1.60 4.57 7.96
N ALA A 169 -1.88 3.55 7.16
CA ALA A 169 -0.87 2.59 6.71
C ALA A 169 0.19 3.26 5.82
N GLY A 170 -0.26 4.16 4.94
CA GLY A 170 0.53 5.08 4.13
C GLY A 170 1.62 5.79 4.92
N THR A 171 1.19 6.47 5.98
CA THR A 171 2.04 7.22 6.90
C THR A 171 2.95 6.30 7.72
N PHE A 172 2.41 5.18 8.22
CA PHE A 172 3.14 4.23 9.04
C PHE A 172 4.33 3.60 8.30
N TRP A 173 4.10 3.01 7.13
CA TRP A 173 5.20 2.45 6.33
C TRP A 173 6.11 3.55 5.79
N GLY A 174 5.58 4.73 5.48
CA GLY A 174 6.39 5.87 5.08
C GLY A 174 7.37 6.32 6.18
N LEU A 175 6.97 6.27 7.45
CA LEU A 175 7.84 6.54 8.61
C LEU A 175 8.92 5.48 8.77
N ILE A 176 8.59 4.20 8.57
CA ILE A 176 9.57 3.11 8.60
C ILE A 176 10.61 3.36 7.50
N PHE A 177 10.17 3.61 6.27
CA PHE A 177 11.08 3.89 5.15
C PHE A 177 11.95 5.13 5.39
N LEU A 178 11.38 6.20 5.96
CA LEU A 178 12.13 7.42 6.30
C LEU A 178 13.25 7.14 7.31
N LYS A 179 13.00 6.27 8.31
CA LYS A 179 13.96 5.91 9.36
C LYS A 179 15.01 4.91 8.88
N THR A 180 14.62 3.89 8.14
CA THR A 180 15.53 2.78 7.76
C THR A 180 16.27 3.04 6.45
N ARG A 181 15.71 3.90 5.58
CA ARG A 181 16.18 4.13 4.21
C ARG A 181 16.32 2.86 3.39
N SER A 182 15.55 1.83 3.74
CA SER A 182 15.55 0.51 3.10
C SER A 182 14.12 0.06 2.83
N LEU A 183 13.91 -0.60 1.69
CA LEU A 183 12.61 -1.17 1.32
C LEU A 183 12.33 -2.49 2.03
N TRP A 184 13.35 -3.23 2.47
CA TRP A 184 13.18 -4.52 3.14
C TRP A 184 12.20 -4.50 4.33
N PRO A 185 12.35 -3.63 5.34
CA PRO A 185 11.47 -3.65 6.51
C PRO A 185 10.02 -3.27 6.15
N VAL A 186 9.82 -2.36 5.18
CA VAL A 186 8.47 -1.97 4.75
C VAL A 186 7.81 -3.02 3.88
N ILE A 187 8.56 -3.68 2.98
CA ILE A 187 8.05 -4.80 2.18
C ILE A 187 7.59 -5.92 3.11
N ILE A 188 8.43 -6.33 4.07
CA ILE A 188 8.08 -7.36 5.04
C ILE A 188 6.87 -6.94 5.86
N SER A 189 6.84 -5.70 6.35
CA SER A 189 5.71 -5.21 7.15
C SER A 189 4.39 -5.18 6.38
N HIS A 190 4.40 -4.64 5.16
CA HIS A 190 3.21 -4.51 4.33
C HIS A 190 2.68 -5.88 3.91
N SER A 191 3.53 -6.72 3.33
CA SER A 191 3.17 -8.09 2.91
C SER A 191 2.58 -8.92 4.05
N LEU A 192 3.21 -8.89 5.24
CA LEU A 192 2.71 -9.65 6.39
C LEU A 192 1.42 -9.04 6.94
N TRP A 193 1.34 -7.72 7.03
CA TRP A 193 0.13 -7.06 7.53
C TRP A 193 -1.08 -7.34 6.63
N ASP A 194 -0.92 -7.25 5.31
CA ASP A 194 -1.96 -7.60 4.35
C ASP A 194 -2.40 -9.06 4.50
N PHE A 195 -1.43 -9.98 4.57
CA PHE A 195 -1.74 -11.40 4.78
C PHE A 195 -2.50 -11.63 6.10
N LEU A 196 -2.09 -10.98 7.18
CA LEU A 196 -2.78 -11.06 8.46
C LEU A 196 -4.22 -10.56 8.35
N ILE A 197 -4.41 -9.33 7.86
CA ILE A 197 -5.72 -8.68 7.87
C ILE A 197 -6.70 -9.24 6.83
N PHE A 198 -6.22 -9.78 5.70
CA PHE A 198 -7.09 -10.35 4.66
C PHE A 198 -7.25 -11.87 4.74
N VAL A 199 -6.27 -12.61 5.27
CA VAL A 199 -6.29 -14.08 5.20
C VAL A 199 -6.37 -14.70 6.57
N LEU A 200 -5.41 -14.41 7.46
CA LEU A 200 -5.25 -15.16 8.70
C LEU A 200 -6.21 -14.71 9.80
N LEU A 201 -6.33 -13.40 10.01
CA LEU A 201 -7.06 -12.77 11.12
C LEU A 201 -7.85 -11.54 10.59
N PRO A 202 -8.95 -11.74 9.85
CA PRO A 202 -9.76 -10.64 9.35
C PRO A 202 -10.41 -9.84 10.49
N LEU A 203 -10.49 -8.52 10.30
CA LEU A 203 -11.01 -7.55 11.27
C LEU A 203 -12.43 -7.11 10.94
#